data_AF-A0A447Z6W2-F1
#
_entry.id   AF-A0A447Z6W2-F1
#
_cell.length_a   1.000
_cell.length_b   1.000
_cell.length_c   1.000
_cell.angle_alpha   90.00
_cell.angle_beta   90.00
_cell.angle_gamma   90.00
#
_symmetry.space_group_name_H-M   'P 1'
#
loop_
_entity.id
_entity.type
_entity.pdbx_description
1 polymer ?
#
loop_
_entity_poly.entity_id
_entity_poly.type
_entity_poly.pdbx_seq_one_letter_code
_entity_poly.pdbx_strand_id
1 'polypeptide(L)'
;MLKTHLSNASKGIFIGLTLSIVFSFLNSPSTYMPLSPSSGVGQWMQAHDVHGSLVMLYCILIWAGIGLLFSLGKNLFNKDWSLLRATLSHYLLMLFGFLPLATLGGWFPIQISFYISVIIEFSLVYLVIWAVSYHIYKKKVEEINQQLQGKA
;
A
#
# COMPACT_ATOMS: atom_id res chain seq x y z
N MET A 1 -10.78 -3.33 -19.22
CA MET A 1 -9.54 -3.65 -18.47
C MET A 1 -8.49 -2.55 -18.56
N LEU A 2 -8.00 -2.17 -19.75
CA LEU A 2 -6.91 -1.17 -19.84
C LEU A 2 -7.25 0.18 -19.20
N LYS A 3 -8.47 0.69 -19.41
CA LYS A 3 -8.96 1.96 -18.82
C LYS A 3 -8.97 1.93 -17.28
N THR A 4 -9.33 0.79 -16.66
CA THR A 4 -9.36 0.65 -15.21
C THR A 4 -7.95 0.57 -14.62
N HIS A 5 -7.04 -0.17 -15.25
CA HIS A 5 -5.63 -0.21 -14.81
C HIS A 5 -4.98 1.18 -14.91
N LEU A 6 -5.18 1.87 -16.03
CA LEU A 6 -4.64 3.23 -16.22
C LEU A 6 -5.20 4.20 -15.17
N SER A 7 -6.51 4.16 -14.90
CA SER A 7 -7.13 4.99 -13.86
C SER A 7 -6.55 4.74 -12.47
N ASN A 8 -6.32 3.47 -12.10
CA ASN A 8 -5.75 3.13 -10.79
C ASN A 8 -4.28 3.53 -10.67
N ALA A 9 -3.50 3.39 -11.75
CA ALA A 9 -2.14 3.90 -11.82
C ALA A 9 -2.12 5.43 -11.66
N SER A 10 -2.99 6.17 -12.36
CA SER A 10 -3.10 7.63 -12.23
C SER A 10 -3.45 8.07 -10.81
N LYS A 11 -4.34 7.36 -10.11
CA LYS A 11 -4.64 7.62 -8.69
C LYS A 11 -3.40 7.43 -7.81
N GLY A 12 -2.65 6.36 -8.04
CA GLY A 12 -1.37 6.11 -7.36
C GLY A 12 -0.38 7.25 -7.57
N ILE A 13 -0.18 7.65 -8.83
CA ILE A 13 0.70 8.78 -9.19
C ILE A 13 0.26 10.07 -8.51
N PHE A 14 -1.04 10.39 -8.53
CA PHE A 14 -1.56 11.61 -7.93
C PHE A 14 -1.32 11.66 -6.42
N ILE A 15 -1.60 10.56 -5.71
CA ILE A 15 -1.35 10.46 -4.27
C ILE A 15 0.16 10.54 -3.98
N GLY A 16 0.97 9.79 -4.72
CA GLY A 16 2.42 9.78 -4.56
C GLY A 16 3.06 11.15 -4.79
N LEU A 17 2.65 11.87 -5.84
CA LEU A 17 3.09 13.22 -6.13
C LEU A 17 2.66 14.22 -5.04
N THR A 18 1.43 14.08 -4.54
CA THR A 18 0.95 14.96 -3.45
C THR A 18 1.81 14.77 -2.20
N LEU A 19 2.05 13.51 -1.81
CA LEU A 19 2.91 13.19 -0.67
C LEU A 19 4.35 13.65 -0.89
N SER A 20 4.92 13.47 -2.09
CA SER A 20 6.30 13.89 -2.38
C SER A 20 6.45 15.41 -2.30
N ILE A 21 5.47 16.17 -2.77
CA ILE A 21 5.45 17.63 -2.63
C ILE A 21 5.44 18.02 -1.16
N VAL A 22 4.57 17.41 -0.35
CA VAL A 22 4.48 17.69 1.10
C VAL A 22 5.80 17.35 1.79
N PHE A 23 6.34 16.14 1.58
CA PHE A 23 7.59 15.74 2.22
C PHE A 23 8.79 16.56 1.74
N SER A 24 8.86 16.88 0.46
CA SER A 24 9.90 17.76 -0.07
C SER A 24 9.80 19.16 0.53
N PHE A 25 8.59 19.70 0.71
CA PHE A 25 8.40 21.02 1.32
C PHE A 25 8.84 21.03 2.79
N LEU A 26 8.57 19.96 3.54
CA LEU A 26 8.95 19.85 4.95
C LEU A 26 10.44 19.58 5.18
N ASN A 27 11.11 18.90 4.25
CA ASN A 27 12.48 18.40 4.46
C ASN A 27 13.54 19.03 3.55
N SER A 28 13.16 19.68 2.45
CA SER A 28 14.08 20.29 1.47
C SER A 28 13.74 21.77 1.25
N PRO A 29 14.45 22.70 1.89
CA PRO A 29 14.06 24.12 1.92
C PRO A 29 14.23 24.88 0.60
N SER A 30 15.03 24.41 -0.35
CA SER A 30 15.37 25.19 -1.56
C SER A 30 14.98 24.56 -2.89
N THR A 31 14.80 23.23 -2.96
CA THR A 31 14.62 22.52 -4.23
C THR A 31 13.64 21.36 -4.05
N TYR A 32 12.72 21.20 -5.01
CA TYR A 32 11.84 20.03 -5.05
C TYR A 32 12.65 18.76 -5.31
N MET A 33 12.51 17.77 -4.43
CA MET A 33 13.15 16.47 -4.56
C MET A 33 12.08 15.38 -4.49
N PRO A 34 11.76 14.69 -5.62
CA PRO A 34 10.70 13.68 -5.66
C PRO A 34 11.02 12.44 -4.84
N LEU A 35 12.31 12.20 -4.58
CA LEU A 35 12.86 11.12 -3.77
C LEU A 35 13.72 11.74 -2.67
N SER A 36 13.60 11.24 -1.45
CA SER A 36 14.41 11.75 -0.34
C SER A 36 15.91 11.47 -0.58
N PRO A 37 16.79 12.47 -0.52
CA PRO A 37 18.25 12.31 -0.59
C PRO A 37 18.81 11.39 0.50
N SER A 38 18.15 11.33 1.65
CA SER A 38 18.60 10.51 2.78
C SER A 38 18.19 9.04 2.64
N SER A 39 17.30 8.71 1.69
CA SER A 39 16.95 7.32 1.40
C SER A 39 18.10 6.61 0.69
N GLY A 40 18.26 5.31 0.89
CA GLY A 40 19.36 4.57 0.23
C GLY A 40 19.30 4.62 -1.29
N VAL A 41 18.10 4.63 -1.89
CA VAL A 41 17.93 4.80 -3.34
C VAL A 41 18.28 6.23 -3.76
N GLY A 42 17.89 7.24 -2.97
CA GLY A 42 18.25 8.64 -3.21
C GLY A 42 19.75 8.87 -3.19
N GLN A 43 20.44 8.36 -2.18
CA GLN A 43 21.91 8.42 -2.08
C GLN A 43 22.59 7.75 -3.27
N TRP A 44 22.10 6.57 -3.68
CA TRP A 44 22.63 5.85 -4.83
C TRP A 44 22.45 6.64 -6.13
N MET A 45 21.28 7.22 -6.36
CA MET A 45 21.00 8.04 -7.56
C MET A 45 21.85 9.30 -7.60
N GLN A 46 22.10 9.94 -6.45
CA GLN A 46 23.00 11.09 -6.35
C GLN A 46 24.45 10.71 -6.61
N ALA A 47 24.91 9.59 -6.07
CA ALA A 47 26.28 9.10 -6.27
C ALA A 47 26.62 8.76 -7.73
N HIS A 48 25.61 8.51 -8.57
CA HIS A 48 25.76 8.23 -10.00
C HIS A 48 25.35 9.42 -10.88
N ASP A 49 25.18 10.61 -10.30
CA ASP A 49 24.76 11.83 -11.01
C ASP A 49 23.51 11.64 -11.89
N VAL A 50 22.56 10.84 -11.42
CA VAL A 50 21.33 10.54 -12.17
C VAL A 50 20.53 11.83 -12.32
N HIS A 51 20.22 12.18 -13.57
CA HIS A 51 19.47 13.38 -13.89
C HIS A 51 18.10 13.41 -13.19
N GLY A 52 17.71 14.57 -12.64
CA GLY A 52 16.49 14.72 -11.84
C GLY A 52 15.20 14.29 -12.55
N SER A 53 15.12 14.48 -13.88
CA SER A 53 13.98 13.99 -14.68
C SER A 53 13.84 12.46 -14.67
N LEU A 54 14.96 11.72 -14.64
CA LEU A 54 14.94 10.26 -14.55
C LEU A 54 14.54 9.80 -13.15
N VAL A 55 14.97 10.52 -12.11
CA VAL A 55 14.52 10.29 -10.72
C VAL A 55 13.00 10.50 -10.61
N MET A 56 12.47 11.57 -11.20
CA MET A 56 11.04 11.83 -11.24
C MET A 56 10.28 10.73 -12.00
N LEU A 57 10.78 10.31 -13.16
CA LEU A 57 10.18 9.20 -13.92
C LEU A 57 10.14 7.91 -13.10
N TYR A 58 11.24 7.59 -12.42
CA TYR A 58 11.32 6.45 -11.51
C TYR A 58 10.25 6.51 -10.41
N CYS A 59 10.13 7.65 -9.71
CA CYS A 59 9.11 7.86 -8.68
C CYS A 59 7.68 7.67 -9.23
N ILE A 60 7.38 8.24 -10.40
CA ILE A 60 6.08 8.08 -11.07
C ILE A 60 5.75 6.61 -11.32
N LEU A 61 6.73 5.82 -11.79
CA LEU A 61 6.54 4.39 -12.03
C LEU A 61 6.28 3.62 -10.72
N ILE A 62 7.01 3.94 -9.65
CA ILE A 62 6.79 3.34 -8.33
C ILE A 62 5.38 3.67 -7.82
N TRP A 63 4.97 4.94 -7.87
CA TRP A 63 3.64 5.36 -7.41
C TRP A 63 2.51 4.77 -8.24
N ALA A 64 2.70 4.64 -9.56
CA ALA A 64 1.78 3.90 -10.43
C ALA A 64 1.66 2.43 -10.00
N GLY A 65 2.80 1.77 -9.72
CA GLY A 65 2.86 0.40 -9.23
C GLY A 65 2.10 0.21 -7.92
N ILE A 66 2.26 1.13 -6.95
CA ILE A 66 1.51 1.11 -5.69
C ILE A 66 0.00 1.24 -5.94
N GLY A 67 -0.42 2.16 -6.81
CA GLY A 67 -1.84 2.33 -7.17
C GLY A 67 -2.47 1.08 -7.78
N LEU A 68 -1.72 0.40 -8.67
CA LEU A 68 -2.13 -0.89 -9.23
C LEU A 68 -2.20 -1.99 -8.18
N LEU A 69 -1.21 -2.06 -7.29
CA LEU A 69 -1.15 -3.05 -6.21
C LEU A 69 -2.35 -2.91 -5.25
N PHE A 70 -2.71 -1.68 -4.89
CA PHE A 70 -3.90 -1.43 -4.06
C PHE A 70 -5.19 -1.84 -4.76
N SER A 71 -5.28 -1.62 -6.07
CA SER A 71 -6.41 -2.15 -6.86
C SER A 71 -6.45 -3.68 -6.85
N LEU A 72 -5.31 -4.37 -6.92
CA LEU A 72 -5.26 -5.83 -6.83
C LEU A 72 -5.70 -6.31 -5.45
N GLY A 73 -5.27 -5.63 -4.38
CA GLY A 73 -5.68 -5.92 -3.01
C GLY A 73 -7.19 -5.81 -2.82
N LYS A 74 -7.81 -4.76 -3.36
CA LYS A 74 -9.27 -4.60 -3.32
C LYS A 74 -10.01 -5.78 -3.96
N ASN A 75 -9.50 -6.29 -5.09
CA ASN A 75 -10.13 -7.41 -5.79
C ASN A 75 -10.10 -8.73 -5.00
N LEU A 76 -9.22 -8.86 -3.99
CA LEU A 76 -9.17 -10.08 -3.16
C LEU A 76 -10.42 -10.25 -2.29
N PHE A 77 -11.08 -9.16 -1.88
CA PHE A 77 -12.32 -9.21 -1.09
C PHE A 77 -13.58 -9.37 -1.94
N ASN A 78 -13.49 -9.14 -3.24
CA ASN A 78 -14.61 -9.31 -4.17
C ASN A 78 -14.79 -10.76 -4.64
N LYS A 79 -13.86 -11.65 -4.26
CA LYS A 79 -13.96 -13.08 -4.56
C LYS A 79 -14.83 -13.76 -3.52
N ASP A 80 -15.47 -14.87 -3.89
CA ASP A 80 -16.20 -15.77 -2.99
C ASP A 80 -15.25 -16.59 -2.10
N TRP A 81 -14.34 -15.90 -1.41
CA TRP A 81 -13.37 -16.47 -0.50
C TRP A 81 -13.83 -16.28 0.94
N SER A 82 -13.38 -17.16 1.83
CA SER A 82 -13.56 -16.92 3.26
C SER A 82 -12.86 -15.62 3.67
N LEU A 83 -13.41 -14.94 4.66
CA LEU A 83 -12.85 -13.70 5.20
C LEU A 83 -11.37 -13.85 5.58
N LEU A 84 -11.00 -14.99 6.20
CA LEU A 84 -9.62 -15.29 6.56
C LEU A 84 -8.72 -15.38 5.32
N ARG A 85 -9.16 -16.08 4.27
CA ARG A 85 -8.37 -16.22 3.04
C ARG A 85 -8.18 -14.87 2.34
N ALA A 86 -9.22 -14.04 2.28
CA ALA A 86 -9.15 -12.71 1.67
C ALA A 86 -8.20 -11.78 2.45
N THR A 87 -8.35 -11.71 3.78
CA THR A 87 -7.52 -10.87 4.66
C THR A 87 -6.05 -11.32 4.66
N LEU A 88 -5.77 -12.62 4.77
CA LEU A 88 -4.39 -13.14 4.72
C LEU A 88 -3.75 -12.90 3.35
N SER A 89 -4.49 -13.12 2.26
CA SER A 89 -3.96 -12.85 0.91
C SER A 89 -3.66 -11.36 0.73
N HIS A 90 -4.53 -10.48 1.23
CA HIS A 90 -4.31 -9.04 1.18
C HIS A 90 -3.10 -8.63 2.02
N TYR A 91 -2.96 -9.18 3.22
CA TYR A 91 -1.83 -8.97 4.10
C TYR A 91 -0.51 -9.32 3.39
N LEU A 92 -0.42 -10.52 2.81
CA LEU A 92 0.77 -10.98 2.08
C LEU A 92 1.06 -10.10 0.86
N LEU A 93 0.02 -9.69 0.11
CA LEU A 93 0.20 -8.79 -1.04
C LEU A 93 0.80 -7.44 -0.61
N MET A 94 0.36 -6.89 0.52
CA MET A 94 0.90 -5.62 1.02
C MET A 94 2.31 -5.80 1.58
N LEU A 95 2.54 -6.89 2.32
CA LEU A 95 3.84 -7.20 2.88
C LEU A 95 4.92 -7.40 1.81
N PHE A 96 4.61 -8.14 0.73
CA PHE A 96 5.60 -8.47 -0.30
C PHE A 96 5.59 -7.54 -1.50
N GLY A 97 4.58 -6.68 -1.64
CA GLY A 97 4.53 -5.75 -2.76
C GLY A 97 4.52 -4.30 -2.34
N PHE A 98 3.68 -3.88 -1.39
CA PHE A 98 3.71 -2.48 -0.93
C PHE A 98 4.99 -2.16 -0.17
N LEU A 99 5.41 -3.01 0.78
CA LEU A 99 6.60 -2.74 1.60
C LEU A 99 7.86 -2.58 0.73
N PRO A 100 8.19 -3.47 -0.24
CA PRO A 100 9.35 -3.26 -1.11
C PRO A 100 9.20 -2.05 -2.04
N LEU A 101 8.01 -1.79 -2.59
CA LEU A 101 7.77 -0.62 -3.44
C LEU A 101 7.95 0.70 -2.67
N ALA A 102 7.50 0.76 -1.43
CA ALA A 102 7.66 1.94 -0.57
C ALA A 102 9.13 2.13 -0.14
N THR A 103 9.87 1.04 0.11
CA THR A 103 11.32 1.09 0.32
C THR A 103 12.04 1.63 -0.91
N LEU A 104 11.71 1.12 -2.10
CA LEU A 104 12.26 1.58 -3.38
C LEU A 104 11.91 3.05 -3.66
N GLY A 105 10.70 3.46 -3.30
CA GLY A 105 10.26 4.85 -3.33
C GLY A 105 10.95 5.75 -2.30
N GLY A 106 11.87 5.22 -1.49
CA GLY A 106 12.64 5.97 -0.49
C GLY A 106 11.82 6.47 0.70
N TRP A 107 10.65 5.88 0.95
CA TRP A 107 9.77 6.27 2.06
C TRP A 107 10.19 5.63 3.39
N PHE A 108 10.89 4.50 3.33
CA PHE A 108 11.34 3.77 4.50
C PHE A 108 12.86 3.75 4.62
N PRO A 109 13.41 3.91 5.83
CA PRO A 109 14.84 3.72 6.06
C PRO A 109 15.25 2.26 5.82
N ILE A 110 16.47 2.03 5.35
CA ILE A 110 17.02 0.69 5.14
C ILE A 110 17.58 0.18 6.48
N GLN A 111 16.69 -0.11 7.42
CA GLN A 111 17.03 -0.61 8.75
C GLN A 111 16.15 -1.79 9.14
N ILE A 112 16.76 -2.92 9.51
CA ILE A 112 16.04 -4.15 9.83
C ILE A 112 15.07 -3.95 11.01
N SER A 113 15.48 -3.21 12.04
CA SER A 113 14.64 -2.86 13.19
C SER A 113 13.36 -2.13 12.78
N PHE A 114 13.46 -1.20 11.83
CA PHE A 114 12.32 -0.48 11.29
C PHE A 114 11.34 -1.43 10.58
N TYR A 115 11.84 -2.33 9.73
CA TYR A 115 10.99 -3.33 9.06
C TYR A 115 10.30 -4.27 10.04
N ILE A 116 10.99 -4.73 11.08
CA ILE A 116 10.38 -5.56 12.13
C ILE A 116 9.25 -4.78 12.83
N SER A 117 9.47 -3.52 13.20
CA SER A 117 8.42 -2.67 13.80
C SER A 117 7.21 -2.54 12.90
N VAL A 118 7.43 -2.19 11.63
CA VAL A 118 6.35 -2.04 10.64
C VAL A 118 5.58 -3.34 10.47
N ILE A 119 6.25 -4.49 10.41
CA ILE A 119 5.59 -5.80 10.27
C ILE A 119 4.72 -6.10 11.50
N ILE A 120 5.21 -5.81 12.71
CA ILE A 120 4.45 -6.01 13.95
C ILE A 120 3.23 -5.11 13.98
N GLU A 121 3.40 -3.80 13.77
CA GLU A 121 2.29 -2.83 13.74
C GLU A 121 1.25 -3.19 12.68
N PHE A 122 1.71 -3.53 11.48
CA PHE A 122 0.84 -3.94 10.38
C PHE A 122 0.08 -5.23 10.70
N SER A 123 0.74 -6.22 11.34
CA SER A 123 0.10 -7.45 11.81
C SER A 123 -0.98 -7.17 12.85
N LEU A 124 -0.73 -6.28 13.81
CA LEU A 124 -1.69 -5.90 14.84
C LEU A 124 -2.94 -5.25 14.23
N VAL A 125 -2.76 -4.32 13.29
CA VAL A 125 -3.89 -3.68 12.58
C VAL A 125 -4.72 -4.73 11.84
N TYR A 126 -4.08 -5.68 11.15
CA TYR A 126 -4.80 -6.76 10.44
C TYR A 126 -5.53 -7.70 11.39
N LEU A 127 -4.95 -8.02 12.55
CA LEU A 127 -5.63 -8.82 13.57
C LEU A 127 -6.90 -8.12 14.08
N VAL A 128 -6.84 -6.81 14.33
CA VAL A 128 -8.02 -6.02 14.73
C VAL A 128 -9.08 -6.01 13.63
N ILE A 129 -8.70 -5.70 12.39
CA ILE A 129 -9.63 -5.68 11.25
C ILE A 129 -10.29 -7.05 11.06
N TRP A 130 -9.50 -8.13 11.15
CA TRP A 130 -10.01 -9.49 11.03
C TRP A 130 -10.97 -9.83 12.17
N ALA A 131 -10.63 -9.51 13.42
CA ALA A 131 -11.49 -9.76 14.57
C ALA A 131 -12.82 -9.02 14.44
N VAL A 132 -12.80 -7.71 14.13
CA VAL A 132 -14.01 -6.91 13.92
C VAL A 132 -14.87 -7.51 12.80
N SER A 133 -14.24 -7.81 11.67
CA SER A 133 -14.92 -8.39 10.51
C SER A 133 -15.55 -9.74 10.89
N TYR A 134 -14.82 -10.62 11.58
CA TYR A 134 -15.34 -11.92 12.02
C TYR A 134 -16.61 -11.79 12.84
N HIS A 135 -16.66 -10.85 13.80
CA HIS A 135 -17.86 -10.61 14.60
C HIS A 135 -19.04 -10.10 13.77
N ILE A 136 -18.80 -9.20 12.81
CA ILE A 136 -19.84 -8.71 11.89
C ILE A 136 -20.40 -9.86 11.04
N TYR A 137 -19.53 -10.67 10.44
CA TYR A 137 -19.95 -11.79 9.60
C TYR A 137 -20.67 -12.87 10.40
N LYS A 138 -20.22 -13.15 11.63
CA LYS A 138 -20.90 -14.10 12.53
C LYS A 138 -22.33 -13.65 12.82
N LYS A 139 -22.53 -12.39 13.21
CA LYS A 139 -23.88 -11.83 13.44
C LYS A 139 -24.76 -11.92 12.21
N LYS A 140 -24.21 -11.59 11.03
CA LYS A 140 -24.95 -11.67 9.77
C LYS A 140 -25.41 -13.09 9.44
N VAL A 141 -24.59 -14.10 9.74
CA VAL A 141 -24.96 -15.52 9.56
C VAL A 141 -26.06 -15.92 10.55
N GLU A 142 -25.97 -15.50 11.81
CA GLU A 142 -26.99 -15.76 12.84
C GLU A 142 -28.34 -15.14 12.46
N GLU A 143 -28.36 -13.89 11.98
CA GLU A 143 -29.56 -13.20 11.49
C GLU A 143 -30.21 -13.94 10.31
N ILE A 144 -29.41 -14.40 9.35
CA ILE A 144 -29.91 -15.18 8.21
C ILE A 144 -30.54 -16.50 8.69
N ASN A 145 -29.86 -17.21 9.59
CA ASN A 145 -30.37 -18.47 10.13
C ASN A 145 -31.69 -18.29 10.87
N GLN A 146 -31.83 -17.23 11.67
CA GLN A 146 -33.09 -16.90 12.36
C GLN A 146 -34.22 -16.59 11.38
N GLN A 147 -33.95 -15.85 10.31
CA GLN A 147 -34.96 -15.55 9.27
C GLN A 147 -35.42 -16.80 8.51
N LEU A 148 -34.55 -17.79 8.35
CA LEU A 148 -34.89 -19.06 7.71
C LEU A 148 -35.71 -19.97 8.63
N GLN A 149 -35.36 -20.03 9.92
CA GLN A 149 -36.09 -20.84 10.91
C GLN A 149 -37.47 -20.27 11.25
N GLY A 150 -37.64 -18.95 11.25
CA GLY A 150 -38.94 -18.30 11.46
C GLY A 150 -39.91 -18.35 10.27
N LYS A 151 -39.50 -18.94 9.15
CA LYS A 151 -40.32 -19.14 7.93
C LYS A 151 -40.76 -20.60 7.74
N ALA A 152 -40.37 -21.51 8.63
CA ALA A 152 -40.83 -22.91 8.68
C ALA A 152 -41.94 -23.07 9.71
#